data_AF-A0A0V8QC74-F1
#
_entry.id   AF-A0A0V8QC74-F1
#
_cell.length_a   1.000
_cell.length_b   1.000
_cell.length_c   1.000
_cell.angle_alpha   90.00
_cell.angle_beta   90.00
_cell.angle_gamma   90.00
#
_symmetry.space_group_name_H-M   'P 1'
#
loop_
_entity.id
_entity.type
_entity.pdbx_description
1 polymer ?
#
loop_
_entity_poly.entity_id
_entity_poly.type
_entity_poly.pdbx_seq_one_letter_code
_entity_poly.pdbx_strand_id
1 'polypeptide(L)'
;MIIRQIKKCMLGATVALLLAAAPFVASFSENGGGTVVEAASARLSAPVVSKKAGTYKNKVTVTIENKAARGKIYYTTDGKIPTAKSRVYKKPLTFQRTTVLKLCCISGNQKSAVVTRRYVIKKSSSPYKPMDEDIYTHSRVEKYINALAYEDKKNLTAEEKQVCQKIEQIIAETIHEGMTREEKAKAIHDYIINLNAYDYENYNRGTLPDTAFDVRGVLLRNKSVCQGYAETYFIFMHLLDIPCKMISGGDHGWNLVKLSDGKWYHVDCTWDDPVMEGGEQKLLYRYLFMNDEIMLLDHQWEVKDFPACNGTKYLYYGYDTKLASVNDFADAVRKAYAEGKHELTVLYPEEGLPDLQIICDITGANRVGYYPPEKLGKYTIFTVTW
;
A
#
# COMPACT_ATOMS: atom_id res chain seq x y z
N MET A 1 23.84 -60.49 9.44
CA MET A 1 23.53 -61.33 8.27
C MET A 1 23.07 -60.39 7.15
N ILE A 2 23.93 -59.93 6.24
CA ILE A 2 24.50 -60.65 5.07
C ILE A 2 23.55 -60.61 3.84
N ILE A 3 23.97 -59.81 2.84
CA ILE A 3 23.85 -59.97 1.35
C ILE A 3 22.47 -59.66 0.71
N ARG A 4 22.27 -58.61 -0.12
CA ARG A 4 22.75 -58.25 -1.49
C ARG A 4 22.47 -59.29 -2.60
N GLN A 5 21.46 -59.02 -3.44
CA GLN A 5 21.39 -59.45 -4.86
C GLN A 5 20.55 -58.44 -5.65
N ILE A 6 20.69 -58.16 -6.95
CA ILE A 6 21.80 -58.01 -7.90
C ILE A 6 21.16 -57.33 -9.13
N LYS A 7 21.87 -56.34 -9.71
CA LYS A 7 21.61 -55.73 -11.03
C LYS A 7 22.06 -56.68 -12.17
N LYS A 8 21.29 -56.73 -13.27
CA LYS A 8 21.72 -56.43 -14.67
C LYS A 8 20.88 -57.19 -15.71
N CYS A 9 20.31 -56.47 -16.66
CA CYS A 9 20.49 -56.78 -18.08
C CYS A 9 20.47 -55.46 -18.89
N MET A 10 21.43 -55.32 -19.80
CA MET A 10 21.73 -54.12 -20.59
C MET A 10 21.16 -54.20 -22.02
N LEU A 11 21.28 -53.04 -22.70
CA LEU A 11 21.15 -52.68 -24.12
C LEU A 11 19.82 -51.96 -24.40
N GLY A 12 19.78 -50.71 -24.86
CA GLY A 12 20.77 -49.90 -25.55
C GLY A 12 20.18 -49.46 -26.88
N ALA A 13 19.66 -48.23 -26.97
CA ALA A 13 19.44 -47.50 -28.22
C ALA A 13 19.06 -46.05 -27.93
N THR A 14 19.99 -45.14 -28.23
CA THR A 14 19.76 -43.73 -28.55
C THR A 14 18.83 -43.62 -29.77
N VAL A 15 18.04 -42.52 -29.87
CA VAL A 15 17.88 -41.66 -31.07
C VAL A 15 16.70 -40.68 -30.95
N ALA A 16 17.03 -39.41 -31.22
CA ALA A 16 16.29 -38.30 -31.83
C ALA A 16 14.89 -37.85 -31.34
N LEU A 17 14.92 -36.60 -30.87
CA LEU A 17 13.90 -35.56 -30.96
C LEU A 17 13.40 -35.39 -32.42
N LEU A 18 12.08 -35.48 -32.65
CA LEU A 18 11.43 -34.84 -33.81
C LEU A 18 9.97 -34.50 -33.47
N LEU A 19 9.63 -33.23 -33.68
CA LEU A 19 8.28 -32.67 -33.68
C LEU A 19 7.42 -33.35 -34.77
N ALA A 20 6.20 -33.75 -34.44
CA ALA A 20 5.18 -34.11 -35.43
C ALA A 20 3.84 -33.47 -35.06
N ALA A 21 3.40 -32.56 -35.92
CA ALA A 21 2.07 -31.97 -35.93
C ALA A 21 1.02 -33.02 -36.31
N ALA A 22 -0.13 -33.01 -35.63
CA ALA A 22 -1.28 -33.84 -35.99
C ALA A 22 -2.00 -33.24 -37.21
N PRO A 23 -2.38 -34.05 -38.23
CA PRO A 23 -3.13 -33.55 -39.37
C PRO A 23 -4.62 -33.44 -39.06
N PHE A 24 -5.18 -32.31 -39.48
CA PHE A 24 -6.61 -32.03 -39.63
C PHE A 24 -7.20 -32.97 -40.69
N VAL A 25 -8.17 -33.81 -40.31
CA VAL A 25 -8.95 -34.62 -41.25
C VAL A 25 -10.17 -33.81 -41.66
N ALA A 26 -10.16 -33.32 -42.90
CA ALA A 26 -11.33 -32.74 -43.55
C ALA A 26 -12.15 -33.86 -44.21
N SER A 27 -13.41 -34.04 -43.80
CA SER A 27 -14.39 -34.79 -44.59
C SER A 27 -15.21 -33.80 -45.43
N PHE A 28 -15.11 -33.91 -46.76
CA PHE A 28 -15.98 -33.20 -47.70
C PHE A 28 -17.36 -33.87 -47.77
N SER A 29 -18.40 -33.04 -47.74
CA SER A 29 -19.76 -33.37 -48.23
C SER A 29 -20.24 -32.17 -49.03
N GLU A 30 -20.34 -32.31 -50.35
CA GLU A 30 -20.99 -31.33 -51.23
C GLU A 30 -22.51 -31.54 -51.21
N ASN A 31 -23.26 -30.50 -50.82
CA ASN A 31 -24.39 -29.96 -51.60
C ASN A 31 -25.12 -28.87 -50.81
N GLY A 32 -25.37 -27.74 -51.47
CA GLY A 32 -26.36 -26.74 -51.05
C GLY A 32 -25.80 -25.35 -50.78
N GLY A 33 -25.94 -24.47 -51.76
CA GLY A 33 -25.55 -23.06 -51.67
C GLY A 33 -26.24 -22.32 -50.52
N GLY A 34 -25.42 -21.59 -49.78
CA GLY A 34 -25.83 -20.70 -48.71
C GLY A 34 -24.57 -20.10 -48.10
N THR A 35 -24.10 -18.99 -48.65
CA THR A 35 -23.06 -18.17 -48.02
C THR A 35 -23.62 -17.60 -46.72
N VAL A 36 -23.46 -18.32 -45.61
CA VAL A 36 -23.52 -17.70 -44.29
C VAL A 36 -22.20 -16.96 -44.15
N VAL A 37 -22.16 -15.72 -44.63
CA VAL A 37 -21.21 -14.73 -44.13
C VAL A 37 -21.64 -14.44 -42.69
N GLU A 38 -21.14 -15.23 -41.75
CA GLU A 38 -21.18 -14.84 -40.35
C GLU A 38 -20.27 -13.60 -40.26
N ALA A 39 -20.90 -12.42 -40.29
CA ALA A 39 -20.20 -11.16 -40.17
C ALA A 39 -19.50 -11.17 -38.81
N ALA A 40 -18.20 -11.45 -38.80
CA ALA A 40 -17.35 -11.29 -37.63
C ALA A 40 -17.63 -9.90 -37.06
N SER A 41 -18.34 -9.88 -35.93
CA SER A 41 -18.74 -8.64 -35.28
C SER A 41 -17.48 -7.87 -34.93
N ALA A 42 -17.18 -6.83 -35.71
CA ALA A 42 -15.99 -6.01 -35.54
C ALA A 42 -15.92 -5.49 -34.09
N ARG A 43 -14.92 -5.96 -33.33
CA ARG A 43 -14.71 -5.52 -31.95
C ARG A 43 -14.46 -4.00 -31.95
N LEU A 44 -15.08 -3.30 -31.00
CA LEU A 44 -14.88 -1.86 -30.87
C LEU A 44 -13.41 -1.58 -30.49
N SER A 45 -12.76 -0.66 -31.20
CA SER A 45 -11.42 -0.20 -30.86
C SER A 45 -11.42 0.50 -29.50
N ALA A 46 -10.35 0.29 -28.73
CA ALA A 46 -10.14 0.98 -27.47
C ALA A 46 -9.85 2.48 -27.71
N PRO A 47 -10.37 3.40 -26.89
CA PRO A 47 -10.05 4.82 -27.03
C PRO A 47 -8.59 5.11 -26.65
N VAL A 48 -8.01 6.17 -27.22
CA VAL A 48 -6.62 6.54 -26.99
C VAL A 48 -6.55 7.80 -26.12
N VAL A 49 -5.70 7.79 -25.09
CA VAL A 49 -5.49 8.93 -24.19
C VAL A 49 -4.20 9.65 -24.57
N SER A 50 -4.25 10.98 -24.75
CA SER A 50 -3.13 11.77 -25.26
C SER A 50 -1.92 11.84 -24.34
N LYS A 51 -2.10 11.69 -23.03
CA LYS A 51 -1.01 11.65 -22.06
C LYS A 51 -0.87 10.23 -21.50
N LYS A 52 0.38 9.74 -21.50
CA LYS A 52 0.74 8.45 -20.89
C LYS A 52 0.46 8.49 -19.38
N ALA A 53 0.29 7.32 -18.76
CA ALA A 53 0.27 7.23 -17.30
C ALA A 53 1.64 7.66 -16.74
N GLY A 54 1.64 8.19 -15.52
CA GLY A 54 2.88 8.66 -14.89
C GLY A 54 2.66 9.80 -13.90
N THR A 55 3.78 10.38 -13.48
CA THR A 55 3.80 11.46 -12.50
C THR A 55 3.82 12.82 -13.19
N TYR A 56 2.92 13.71 -12.77
CA TYR A 56 2.77 15.06 -13.29
C TYR A 56 2.82 16.09 -12.16
N LYS A 57 3.35 17.28 -12.46
CA LYS A 57 3.40 18.40 -11.51
C LYS A 57 2.11 19.21 -11.54
N ASN A 58 1.50 19.49 -10.37
CA ASN A 58 0.31 20.32 -10.14
C ASN A 58 -1.00 19.84 -10.75
N LYS A 59 -1.01 19.55 -12.05
CA LYS A 59 -2.16 19.06 -12.79
C LYS A 59 -1.72 18.35 -14.06
N VAL A 60 -2.57 17.46 -14.56
CA VAL A 60 -2.48 16.93 -15.92
C VAL A 60 -3.81 17.12 -16.61
N THR A 61 -3.77 17.59 -17.86
CA THR A 61 -4.94 17.66 -18.72
C THR A 61 -4.78 16.63 -19.83
N VAL A 62 -5.79 15.77 -19.99
CA VAL A 62 -5.79 14.68 -20.95
C VAL A 62 -6.96 14.84 -21.91
N THR A 63 -6.70 14.50 -23.16
CA THR A 63 -7.71 14.38 -24.21
C THR A 63 -7.86 12.90 -24.57
N ILE A 64 -9.08 12.51 -24.91
CA ILE A 64 -9.40 11.14 -25.29
C ILE A 64 -9.91 11.14 -26.72
N GLU A 65 -9.29 10.33 -27.57
CA GLU A 65 -9.69 10.12 -28.95
C GLU A 65 -10.49 8.81 -29.07
N ASN A 66 -11.66 8.87 -29.70
CA ASN A 66 -12.43 7.67 -30.01
C ASN A 66 -11.91 7.04 -31.31
N LYS A 67 -11.21 5.91 -31.21
CA LYS A 67 -10.77 5.13 -32.38
C LYS A 67 -11.82 4.13 -32.88
N ALA A 68 -12.95 3.98 -32.19
CA ALA A 68 -14.00 3.08 -32.63
C ALA A 68 -14.86 3.74 -33.71
N ALA A 69 -15.25 2.98 -34.74
CA ALA A 69 -16.12 3.44 -35.83
C ALA A 69 -17.53 3.87 -35.34
N ARG A 70 -17.94 3.41 -34.16
CA ARG A 70 -19.24 3.70 -33.54
C ARG A 70 -19.15 3.65 -32.02
N GLY A 71 -20.12 4.26 -31.35
CA GLY A 71 -20.24 4.24 -29.88
C GLY A 71 -19.71 5.49 -29.19
N LYS A 72 -19.93 5.56 -27.88
CA LYS A 72 -19.53 6.68 -27.02
C LYS A 72 -18.48 6.22 -26.02
N ILE A 73 -17.59 7.12 -25.62
CA ILE A 73 -16.59 6.85 -24.59
C ILE A 73 -17.21 7.10 -23.22
N TYR A 74 -17.15 6.07 -22.37
CA TYR A 74 -17.55 6.12 -20.97
C TYR A 74 -16.31 6.01 -20.09
N TYR A 75 -16.27 6.76 -18.99
CA TYR A 75 -15.12 6.77 -18.09
C TYR A 75 -15.50 6.90 -16.62
N THR A 76 -14.55 6.52 -15.78
CA THR A 76 -14.54 6.64 -14.32
C THR A 76 -13.17 7.18 -13.89
N THR A 77 -13.12 7.82 -12.73
CA THR A 77 -11.89 8.43 -12.17
C THR A 77 -11.50 7.83 -10.82
N ASP A 78 -12.29 6.89 -10.32
CA ASP A 78 -12.13 6.17 -9.05
C ASP A 78 -11.61 4.75 -9.26
N GLY A 79 -11.17 4.38 -10.47
CA GLY A 79 -10.67 3.05 -10.79
C GLY A 79 -11.74 1.97 -11.00
N LYS A 80 -13.04 2.28 -10.94
CA LYS A 80 -14.10 1.32 -11.28
C LYS A 80 -14.18 1.06 -12.78
N ILE A 81 -14.69 -0.10 -13.19
CA ILE A 81 -14.89 -0.41 -14.61
C ILE A 81 -16.06 0.44 -15.16
N PRO A 82 -15.89 1.20 -16.26
CA PRO A 82 -16.98 2.02 -16.81
C PRO A 82 -18.11 1.16 -17.39
N THR A 83 -19.35 1.62 -17.19
CA THR A 83 -20.58 1.03 -17.76
C THR A 83 -21.33 2.08 -18.57
N ALA A 84 -22.44 1.69 -19.22
CA ALA A 84 -23.31 2.63 -19.93
C ALA A 84 -23.96 3.71 -19.01
N LYS A 85 -23.91 3.52 -17.68
CA LYS A 85 -24.34 4.51 -16.68
C LYS A 85 -23.21 5.45 -16.22
N SER A 86 -21.96 5.19 -16.62
CA SER A 86 -20.82 6.02 -16.27
C SER A 86 -20.81 7.34 -17.05
N ARG A 87 -19.88 8.23 -16.70
CA ARG A 87 -19.79 9.56 -17.31
C ARG A 87 -19.35 9.45 -18.77
N VAL A 88 -20.03 10.15 -19.67
CA VAL A 88 -19.66 10.24 -21.09
C VAL A 88 -18.57 11.31 -21.27
N TYR A 89 -17.49 10.97 -21.98
CA TYR A 89 -16.45 11.94 -22.32
C TYR A 89 -16.96 12.93 -23.38
N LYS A 90 -16.89 14.23 -23.07
CA LYS A 90 -17.33 15.34 -23.95
C LYS A 90 -16.29 16.46 -24.11
N LYS A 91 -15.38 16.60 -23.14
CA LYS A 91 -14.37 17.66 -23.07
C LYS A 91 -13.11 17.13 -22.38
N PRO A 92 -11.93 17.74 -22.59
CA PRO A 92 -10.70 17.35 -21.92
C PRO A 92 -10.87 17.19 -20.41
N LEU A 93 -10.22 16.19 -19.82
CA LEU A 93 -10.26 15.91 -18.39
C LEU A 93 -9.01 16.47 -17.72
N THR A 94 -9.17 17.24 -16.66
CA THR A 94 -8.07 17.78 -15.87
C THR A 94 -8.06 17.14 -14.49
N PHE A 95 -6.92 16.60 -14.09
CA PHE A 95 -6.72 16.00 -12.78
C PHE A 95 -5.69 16.82 -11.99
N GLN A 96 -6.05 17.19 -10.76
CA GLN A 96 -5.21 17.94 -9.80
C GLN A 96 -4.84 17.09 -8.56
N ARG A 97 -5.30 15.85 -8.52
CA ARG A 97 -4.98 14.84 -7.50
C ARG A 97 -4.72 13.49 -8.19
N THR A 98 -4.07 12.57 -7.49
CA THR A 98 -3.85 11.22 -8.01
C THR A 98 -5.17 10.60 -8.44
N THR A 99 -5.25 10.19 -9.70
CA THR A 99 -6.49 9.75 -10.34
C THR A 99 -6.24 8.49 -11.14
N VAL A 100 -7.11 7.49 -10.98
CA VAL A 100 -7.15 6.29 -11.82
C VAL A 100 -8.28 6.43 -12.83
N LEU A 101 -7.93 6.85 -14.04
CA LEU A 101 -8.84 6.96 -15.16
C LEU A 101 -9.01 5.60 -15.82
N LYS A 102 -10.21 5.01 -15.77
CA LYS A 102 -10.60 3.87 -16.62
C LYS A 102 -11.62 4.34 -17.65
N LEU A 103 -11.48 3.89 -18.89
CA LEU A 103 -12.38 4.28 -19.99
C LEU A 103 -12.55 3.17 -21.03
N CYS A 104 -13.70 3.14 -21.69
CA CYS A 104 -13.98 2.23 -22.81
C CYS A 104 -15.01 2.86 -23.76
N CYS A 105 -15.04 2.39 -25.01
CA CYS A 105 -16.11 2.70 -25.94
C CYS A 105 -17.26 1.69 -25.77
N ILE A 106 -18.50 2.17 -25.72
CA ILE A 106 -19.70 1.33 -25.65
C ILE A 106 -20.65 1.72 -26.79
N SER A 107 -21.13 0.72 -27.54
CA SER A 107 -22.14 0.85 -28.60
C SER A 107 -23.13 -0.31 -28.50
N GLY A 108 -24.36 -0.03 -28.05
CA GLY A 108 -25.34 -1.07 -27.73
C GLY A 108 -24.78 -2.06 -26.70
N ASN A 109 -24.81 -3.36 -27.02
CA ASN A 109 -24.28 -4.42 -26.17
C ASN A 109 -22.77 -4.66 -26.33
N GLN A 110 -22.09 -3.93 -27.21
CA GLN A 110 -20.66 -4.09 -27.46
C GLN A 110 -19.82 -3.09 -26.66
N LYS A 111 -18.67 -3.57 -26.17
CA LYS A 111 -17.70 -2.81 -25.38
C LYS A 111 -16.29 -3.05 -25.89
N SER A 112 -15.48 -2.00 -26.00
CA SER A 112 -14.05 -2.14 -26.28
C SER A 112 -13.25 -2.55 -25.04
N ALA A 113 -11.98 -2.93 -25.23
CA ALA A 113 -11.07 -3.16 -24.11
C ALA A 113 -10.99 -1.91 -23.21
N VAL A 114 -10.93 -2.13 -21.89
CA VAL A 114 -10.82 -1.04 -20.92
C VAL A 114 -9.41 -0.50 -20.91
N VAL A 115 -9.26 0.80 -21.12
CA VAL A 115 -7.99 1.50 -21.01
C VAL A 115 -7.87 2.10 -19.61
N THR A 116 -6.81 1.71 -18.90
CA THR A 116 -6.49 2.22 -17.57
C THR A 116 -5.29 3.17 -17.64
N ARG A 117 -5.40 4.33 -16.99
CA ARG A 117 -4.33 5.31 -16.83
C ARG A 117 -4.30 5.81 -15.39
N ARG A 118 -3.18 5.63 -14.71
CA ARG A 118 -2.92 6.24 -13.41
C ARG A 118 -2.12 7.52 -13.61
N TYR A 119 -2.69 8.63 -13.17
CA TYR A 119 -2.02 9.93 -13.13
C TYR A 119 -1.71 10.23 -11.67
N VAL A 120 -0.42 10.24 -11.32
CA VAL A 120 0.03 10.67 -10.00
C VAL A 120 0.30 12.16 -10.09
N ILE A 121 -0.45 12.97 -9.32
CA ILE A 121 -0.24 14.41 -9.31
C ILE A 121 0.59 14.75 -8.08
N LYS A 122 1.87 15.06 -8.30
CA LYS A 122 2.73 15.68 -7.29
C LYS A 122 2.51 17.19 -7.39
N LYS A 123 2.09 17.87 -6.34
CA LYS A 123 2.10 19.34 -6.37
C LYS A 123 3.56 19.79 -6.44
N SER A 124 3.89 20.74 -7.33
CA SER A 124 5.18 21.41 -7.24
C SER A 124 5.21 22.09 -5.89
N SER A 125 6.24 21.78 -5.11
CA SER A 125 6.58 22.38 -3.81
C SER A 125 5.72 23.61 -3.53
N SER A 126 4.73 23.41 -2.67
CA SER A 126 4.31 24.43 -1.72
C SER A 126 5.56 25.18 -1.22
N PRO A 127 5.50 26.44 -0.80
CA PRO A 127 6.57 27.06 -0.02
C PRO A 127 6.76 26.37 1.37
N TYR A 128 6.65 25.04 1.42
CA TYR A 128 7.05 24.18 2.49
C TYR A 128 8.57 24.13 2.49
N LYS A 129 9.14 24.69 3.56
CA LYS A 129 10.52 24.53 3.96
C LYS A 129 10.81 23.02 4.03
N PRO A 130 11.95 22.51 3.48
CA PRO A 130 12.39 21.16 3.78
C PRO A 130 12.31 20.94 5.30
N MET A 131 11.92 19.73 5.75
CA MET A 131 11.93 19.38 7.17
C MET A 131 13.23 19.89 7.78
N ASP A 132 13.11 20.83 8.73
CA ASP A 132 14.26 21.58 9.24
C ASP A 132 15.38 20.63 9.70
N GLU A 133 16.64 21.05 9.57
CA GLU A 133 17.80 20.36 10.20
C GLU A 133 17.52 20.04 11.68
N ASP A 134 16.63 20.81 12.32
CA ASP A 134 16.20 20.64 13.70
C ASP A 134 15.51 19.32 14.06
N ILE A 135 14.98 18.56 13.10
CA ILE A 135 14.49 17.21 13.41
C ILE A 135 15.63 16.30 13.87
N TYR A 136 16.86 16.59 13.44
CA TYR A 136 18.07 15.91 13.90
C TYR A 136 18.70 16.57 15.13
N THR A 137 18.45 17.87 15.36
CA THR A 137 19.01 18.60 16.50
C THR A 137 18.21 18.43 17.80
N HIS A 138 17.07 17.72 17.77
CA HIS A 138 16.23 17.39 18.92
C HIS A 138 15.70 18.59 19.75
N SER A 139 16.13 19.82 19.48
CA SER A 139 15.91 20.98 20.36
C SER A 139 14.42 21.28 20.64
N ARG A 140 13.54 21.12 19.65
CA ARG A 140 12.09 21.34 19.82
C ARG A 140 11.41 20.30 20.70
N VAL A 141 11.87 19.05 20.66
CA VAL A 141 11.31 17.95 21.46
C VAL A 141 11.99 17.84 22.83
N GLU A 142 13.27 18.19 22.91
CA GLU A 142 14.10 18.17 24.12
C GLU A 142 13.51 18.99 25.25
N LYS A 143 12.93 20.16 24.96
CA LYS A 143 12.31 20.98 26.02
C LYS A 143 11.19 20.25 26.77
N TYR A 144 10.40 19.42 26.08
CA TYR A 144 9.32 18.65 26.69
C TYR A 144 9.87 17.42 27.41
N ILE A 145 10.84 16.73 26.78
CA ILE A 145 11.54 15.60 27.40
C ILE A 145 12.21 16.04 28.69
N ASN A 146 12.97 17.14 28.68
CA ASN A 146 13.67 17.64 29.86
C ASN A 146 12.71 18.10 30.97
N ALA A 147 11.63 18.76 30.59
CA ALA A 147 10.60 19.21 31.53
C ALA A 147 9.87 18.06 32.24
N LEU A 148 9.72 16.91 31.57
CA LEU A 148 8.99 15.75 32.07
C LEU A 148 9.89 14.71 32.74
N ALA A 149 11.07 14.45 32.18
CA ALA A 149 12.03 13.46 32.69
C ALA A 149 12.92 14.02 33.81
N TYR A 150 13.22 15.33 33.80
CA TYR A 150 14.12 15.97 34.77
C TYR A 150 13.46 17.11 35.55
N GLU A 151 12.14 17.25 35.46
CA GLU A 151 11.32 18.27 36.14
C GLU A 151 11.74 19.73 35.85
N ASP A 152 12.51 19.98 34.77
CA ASP A 152 12.98 21.33 34.41
C ASP A 152 11.93 22.11 33.59
N LYS A 153 10.95 22.69 34.29
CA LYS A 153 9.85 23.45 33.68
C LYS A 153 10.13 24.97 33.56
N LYS A 154 11.37 25.43 33.78
CA LYS A 154 11.69 26.86 33.98
C LYS A 154 11.53 27.74 32.73
N ASN A 155 11.71 27.17 31.54
CA ASN A 155 11.72 27.91 30.27
C ASN A 155 10.52 27.61 29.36
N LEU A 156 9.47 26.97 29.89
CA LEU A 156 8.26 26.68 29.11
C LEU A 156 7.23 27.81 29.20
N THR A 157 6.67 28.17 28.05
CA THR A 157 5.47 29.00 27.92
C THR A 157 4.25 28.31 28.55
N ALA A 158 3.16 29.06 28.76
CA ALA A 158 1.92 28.51 29.31
C ALA A 158 1.33 27.39 28.43
N GLU A 159 1.38 27.56 27.10
CA GLU A 159 0.91 26.55 26.15
C GLU A 159 1.78 25.29 26.18
N GLU A 160 3.11 25.43 26.26
CA GLU A 160 4.01 24.27 26.38
C GLU A 160 3.81 23.50 27.68
N LYS A 161 3.41 24.18 28.77
CA LYS A 161 3.01 23.49 30.01
C LYS A 161 1.73 22.69 29.82
N GLN A 162 0.78 23.16 29.00
CA GLN A 162 -0.42 22.39 28.64
C GLN A 162 -0.05 21.15 27.81
N VAL A 163 0.94 21.25 26.92
CA VAL A 163 1.49 20.08 26.21
C VAL A 163 2.02 19.05 27.21
N CYS A 164 2.85 19.47 28.17
CA CYS A 164 3.38 18.57 29.21
C CYS A 164 2.26 17.88 30.00
N GLN A 165 1.25 18.64 30.45
CA GLN A 165 0.09 18.09 31.16
C GLN A 165 -0.66 17.06 30.30
N LYS A 166 -0.81 17.33 29.00
CA LYS A 166 -1.49 16.41 28.09
C LYS A 166 -0.69 15.12 27.88
N ILE A 167 0.64 15.21 27.81
CA ILE A 167 1.52 14.04 27.73
C ILE A 167 1.40 13.18 29.01
N GLU A 168 1.50 13.80 30.19
CA GLU A 168 1.34 13.13 31.49
C GLU A 168 -0.02 12.40 31.57
N GLN A 169 -1.10 13.08 31.15
CA GLN A 169 -2.45 12.49 31.09
C GLN A 169 -2.49 11.26 30.18
N ILE A 170 -1.97 11.36 28.95
CA ILE A 170 -2.03 10.27 27.97
C ILE A 170 -1.25 9.06 28.46
N ILE A 171 -0.07 9.25 29.06
CA ILE A 171 0.72 8.16 29.64
C ILE A 171 -0.08 7.48 30.75
N ALA A 172 -0.70 8.24 31.65
CA ALA A 172 -1.48 7.68 32.76
C ALA A 172 -2.72 6.89 32.29
N GLU A 173 -3.38 7.33 31.22
CA GLU A 173 -4.57 6.69 30.67
C GLU A 173 -4.25 5.45 29.83
N THR A 174 -3.10 5.44 29.15
CA THR A 174 -2.79 4.48 28.07
C THR A 174 -1.78 3.41 28.49
N ILE A 175 -0.90 3.72 29.44
CA ILE A 175 0.22 2.86 29.80
C ILE A 175 -0.01 2.22 31.15
N HIS A 176 0.08 0.89 31.19
CA HIS A 176 -0.16 0.09 32.38
C HIS A 176 1.08 -0.75 32.75
N GLU A 177 1.13 -1.15 34.03
CA GLU A 177 2.19 -2.01 34.53
C GLU A 177 2.20 -3.36 33.78
N GLY A 178 3.40 -3.87 33.50
CA GLY A 178 3.58 -5.14 32.79
C GLY A 178 3.55 -5.06 31.26
N MET A 179 3.17 -3.93 30.67
CA MET A 179 3.20 -3.78 29.21
C MET A 179 4.63 -3.87 28.65
N THR A 180 4.78 -4.65 27.59
CA THR A 180 6.00 -4.78 26.78
C THR A 180 6.28 -3.50 25.98
N ARG A 181 7.48 -3.38 25.39
CA ARG A 181 7.83 -2.20 24.58
C ARG A 181 6.91 -2.04 23.38
N GLU A 182 6.62 -3.13 22.68
CA GLU A 182 5.74 -3.18 21.51
C GLU A 182 4.28 -2.85 21.85
N GLU A 183 3.79 -3.29 23.02
CA GLU A 183 2.45 -2.93 23.49
C GLU A 183 2.36 -1.44 23.79
N LYS A 184 3.35 -0.86 24.48
CA LYS A 184 3.42 0.57 24.76
C LYS A 184 3.52 1.41 23.48
N ALA A 185 4.42 1.02 22.58
CA ALA A 185 4.62 1.67 21.28
C ALA A 185 3.33 1.69 20.45
N LYS A 186 2.65 0.54 20.35
CA LYS A 186 1.35 0.44 19.66
C LYS A 186 0.27 1.26 20.35
N ALA A 187 0.17 1.24 21.68
CA ALA A 187 -0.87 1.98 22.39
C ALA A 187 -0.74 3.49 22.18
N ILE A 188 0.48 4.03 22.17
CA ILE A 188 0.74 5.43 21.84
C ILE A 188 0.44 5.75 20.37
N HIS A 189 0.83 4.89 19.44
CA HIS A 189 0.48 5.01 18.01
C HIS A 189 -1.04 5.14 17.84
N ASP A 190 -1.80 4.23 18.45
CA ASP A 190 -3.26 4.19 18.36
C ASP A 190 -3.88 5.43 18.98
N TYR A 191 -3.34 5.92 20.11
CA TYR A 191 -3.81 7.13 20.75
C TYR A 191 -3.59 8.36 19.86
N ILE A 192 -2.41 8.52 19.28
CA ILE A 192 -2.08 9.66 18.40
C ILE A 192 -3.03 9.72 17.22
N ILE A 193 -3.27 8.59 16.53
CA ILE A 193 -4.13 8.54 15.34
C ILE A 193 -5.60 8.81 15.70
N ASN A 194 -6.09 8.31 16.83
CA ASN A 194 -7.47 8.57 17.25
C ASN A 194 -7.68 9.99 17.82
N LEU A 195 -6.61 10.67 18.25
CA LEU A 195 -6.69 12.05 18.75
C LEU A 195 -6.65 13.08 17.61
N ASN A 196 -5.88 12.81 16.55
CA ASN A 196 -5.37 13.81 15.62
C ASN A 196 -5.70 13.45 14.17
N ALA A 197 -6.00 14.45 13.34
CA ALA A 197 -6.24 14.27 11.90
C ALA A 197 -5.20 14.99 11.06
N TYR A 198 -4.78 14.39 9.95
CA TYR A 198 -3.91 15.07 9.01
C TYR A 198 -4.59 16.33 8.42
N ASP A 199 -3.92 17.49 8.48
CA ASP A 199 -4.47 18.76 8.02
C ASP A 199 -4.40 18.92 6.49
N TYR A 200 -5.12 18.05 5.78
CA TYR A 200 -5.20 18.07 4.31
C TYR A 200 -5.75 19.38 3.77
N GLU A 201 -6.66 20.04 4.47
CA GLU A 201 -7.30 21.26 4.00
C GLU A 201 -6.27 22.40 3.91
N ASN A 202 -5.59 22.71 5.01
CA ASN A 202 -4.59 23.77 5.04
C ASN A 202 -3.33 23.38 4.28
N TYR A 203 -2.94 22.10 4.31
CA TYR A 203 -1.84 21.60 3.48
C TYR A 203 -2.12 21.84 2.00
N ASN A 204 -3.33 21.51 1.52
CA ASN A 204 -3.68 21.68 0.13
C ASN A 204 -3.81 23.14 -0.31
N ARG A 205 -4.12 24.05 0.62
CA ARG A 205 -4.22 25.50 0.41
C ARG A 205 -2.90 26.23 0.62
N GLY A 206 -1.90 25.60 1.23
CA GLY A 206 -0.64 26.26 1.60
C GLY A 206 -0.78 27.23 2.77
N THR A 207 -1.71 26.96 3.69
CA THR A 207 -2.08 27.84 4.82
C THR A 207 -1.91 27.15 6.16
N LEU A 208 -0.94 26.24 6.28
CA LEU A 208 -0.69 25.51 7.52
C LEU A 208 -0.22 26.47 8.62
N PRO A 209 -0.83 26.44 9.82
CA PRO A 209 -0.30 27.18 10.95
C PRO A 209 1.02 26.55 11.41
N ASP A 210 1.90 27.35 12.01
CA ASP A 210 3.21 26.88 12.52
C ASP A 210 3.05 25.68 13.48
N THR A 211 1.98 25.67 14.28
CA THR A 211 1.65 24.58 15.22
C THR A 211 1.39 23.24 14.53
N ALA A 212 1.01 23.22 13.25
CA ALA A 212 0.76 21.97 12.53
C ALA A 212 2.03 21.13 12.34
N PHE A 213 3.21 21.75 12.49
CA PHE A 213 4.52 21.11 12.31
C PHE A 213 5.15 20.66 13.64
N ASP A 214 4.43 20.71 14.75
CA ASP A 214 4.95 20.25 16.05
C ASP A 214 3.89 19.58 16.93
N VAL A 215 4.32 19.14 18.11
CA VAL A 215 3.50 18.42 19.11
C VAL A 215 2.21 19.17 19.51
N ARG A 216 2.16 20.50 19.39
CA ARG A 216 0.96 21.30 19.72
C ARG A 216 -0.17 21.03 18.72
N GLY A 217 0.19 20.84 17.45
CA GLY A 217 -0.75 20.44 16.40
C GLY A 217 -1.48 19.15 16.76
N VAL A 218 -0.73 18.15 17.22
CA VAL A 218 -1.28 16.85 17.61
C VAL A 218 -2.06 16.94 18.92
N LEU A 219 -1.44 17.46 20.00
CA LEU A 219 -1.97 17.31 21.35
C LEU A 219 -2.98 18.39 21.77
N LEU A 220 -2.93 19.58 21.17
CA LEU A 220 -3.78 20.71 21.56
C LEU A 220 -4.71 21.20 20.46
N ARG A 221 -4.44 20.87 19.19
CA ARG A 221 -5.25 21.31 18.04
C ARG A 221 -5.92 20.16 17.30
N ASN A 222 -5.53 18.92 17.57
CA ASN A 222 -6.01 17.69 16.91
C ASN A 222 -5.88 17.76 15.37
N LYS A 223 -4.95 18.58 14.88
CA LYS A 223 -4.63 18.74 13.46
C LYS A 223 -3.15 19.03 13.26
N SER A 224 -2.47 18.18 12.50
CA SER A 224 -1.05 18.35 12.19
C SER A 224 -0.67 17.77 10.83
N VAL A 225 0.61 17.88 10.48
CA VAL A 225 1.23 17.15 9.37
C VAL A 225 2.28 16.17 9.88
N CYS A 226 2.94 15.43 8.97
CA CYS A 226 3.87 14.34 9.26
C CYS A 226 4.87 14.65 10.38
N GLN A 227 5.46 15.84 10.38
CA GLN A 227 6.40 16.29 11.40
C GLN A 227 5.79 16.30 12.82
N GLY A 228 4.56 16.79 12.98
CA GLY A 228 3.87 16.81 14.26
C GLY A 228 3.62 15.40 14.80
N TYR A 229 3.20 14.46 13.94
CA TYR A 229 3.06 13.04 14.31
C TYR A 229 4.39 12.45 14.76
N ALA A 230 5.45 12.64 13.97
CA ALA A 230 6.76 12.05 14.21
C ALA A 230 7.41 12.56 15.50
N GLU A 231 7.32 13.88 15.77
CA GLU A 231 7.81 14.47 17.01
C GLU A 231 7.03 13.99 18.22
N THR A 232 5.70 13.95 18.12
CA THR A 232 4.85 13.51 19.23
C THR A 232 5.15 12.07 19.60
N TYR A 233 5.20 11.17 18.62
CA TYR A 233 5.53 9.77 18.85
C TYR A 233 6.94 9.61 19.43
N PHE A 234 7.92 10.37 18.95
CA PHE A 234 9.28 10.38 19.49
C PHE A 234 9.34 10.77 20.97
N ILE A 235 8.63 11.83 21.38
CA ILE A 235 8.56 12.27 22.79
C ILE A 235 8.04 11.14 23.68
N PHE A 236 6.93 10.51 23.31
CA PHE A 236 6.36 9.41 24.09
C PHE A 236 7.32 8.22 24.17
N MET A 237 7.96 7.83 23.07
CA MET A 237 8.92 6.71 23.11
C MET A 237 10.10 7.00 24.04
N HIS A 238 10.60 8.24 24.04
CA HIS A 238 11.66 8.65 24.95
C HIS A 238 11.23 8.56 26.42
N LEU A 239 10.06 9.10 26.76
CA LEU A 239 9.53 9.08 28.14
C LEU A 239 9.20 7.67 28.63
N LEU A 240 8.97 6.72 27.71
CA LEU A 240 8.68 5.32 28.01
C LEU A 240 9.93 4.42 27.96
N ASP A 241 11.13 5.00 27.81
CA ASP A 241 12.41 4.29 27.68
C ASP A 241 12.43 3.27 26.52
N ILE A 242 11.85 3.67 25.38
CA ILE A 242 11.83 2.91 24.13
C ILE A 242 12.77 3.62 23.14
N PRO A 243 13.88 2.99 22.71
CA PRO A 243 14.79 3.63 21.77
C PRO A 243 14.06 3.95 20.46
N CYS A 244 14.08 5.24 20.09
CA CYS A 244 13.38 5.77 18.94
C CYS A 244 14.30 6.71 18.16
N LYS A 245 14.08 6.81 16.84
CA LYS A 245 14.72 7.79 15.96
C LYS A 245 13.66 8.42 15.08
N MET A 246 13.77 9.70 14.81
CA MET A 246 13.05 10.33 13.71
C MET A 246 13.84 10.11 12.42
N ILE A 247 13.13 9.92 11.32
CA ILE A 247 13.70 9.67 10.00
C ILE A 247 12.89 10.42 8.95
N SER A 248 13.53 10.81 7.86
CA SER A 248 12.90 11.53 6.76
C SER A 248 13.27 10.98 5.39
N GLY A 249 12.37 11.24 4.45
CA GLY A 249 12.43 10.80 3.06
C GLY A 249 11.84 11.85 2.14
N GLY A 250 12.66 12.77 1.63
CA GLY A 250 12.16 13.90 0.83
C GLY A 250 11.35 14.89 1.68
N ASP A 251 10.03 14.96 1.44
CA ASP A 251 9.09 15.84 2.14
C ASP A 251 8.27 15.13 3.22
N HIS A 252 8.60 13.87 3.53
CA HIS A 252 7.88 13.06 4.51
C HIS A 252 8.78 12.61 5.67
N GLY A 253 8.18 12.48 6.85
CA GLY A 253 8.86 12.13 8.10
C GLY A 253 8.08 11.17 8.96
N TRP A 254 8.78 10.23 9.58
CA TRP A 254 8.22 9.18 10.45
C TRP A 254 9.25 8.73 11.49
N ASN A 255 9.05 7.57 12.13
CA ASN A 255 9.90 7.08 13.22
C ASN A 255 10.46 5.66 12.97
N LEU A 256 11.61 5.38 13.58
CA LEU A 256 12.12 4.03 13.83
C LEU A 256 12.06 3.73 15.33
N VAL A 257 11.69 2.51 15.71
CA VAL A 257 11.61 2.07 17.12
C VAL A 257 12.36 0.76 17.31
N LYS A 258 13.00 0.60 18.46
CA LYS A 258 13.67 -0.66 18.84
C LYS A 258 12.79 -1.46 19.81
N LEU A 259 12.30 -2.61 19.37
CA LEU A 259 11.38 -3.44 20.15
C LEU A 259 12.11 -4.46 21.05
N SER A 260 11.35 -5.27 21.78
CA SER A 260 11.87 -6.20 22.80
C SER A 260 12.78 -7.31 22.25
N ASP A 261 12.72 -7.59 20.94
CA ASP A 261 13.65 -8.50 20.25
C ASP A 261 15.02 -7.85 19.93
N GLY A 262 15.19 -6.58 20.30
CA GLY A 262 16.39 -5.80 20.05
C GLY A 262 16.56 -5.38 18.59
N LYS A 263 15.52 -5.52 17.74
CA LYS A 263 15.53 -5.10 16.34
C LYS A 263 14.82 -3.77 16.15
N TRP A 264 15.21 -3.06 15.09
CA TRP A 264 14.57 -1.82 14.68
C TRP A 264 13.42 -2.10 13.72
N TYR A 265 12.36 -1.30 13.84
CA TYR A 265 11.17 -1.33 13.00
C TYR A 265 10.72 0.11 12.69
N HIS A 266 10.12 0.32 11.53
CA HIS A 266 9.49 1.56 11.14
C HIS A 266 8.11 1.71 11.78
N VAL A 267 7.76 2.93 12.15
CA VAL A 267 6.41 3.33 12.56
C VAL A 267 6.06 4.64 11.88
N ASP A 268 4.99 4.66 11.10
CA ASP A 268 4.47 5.86 10.44
C ASP A 268 3.00 6.12 10.81
N CYS A 269 2.82 6.86 11.90
CA CYS A 269 1.49 7.26 12.38
C CYS A 269 0.72 8.11 11.34
N THR A 270 1.43 8.80 10.44
CA THR A 270 0.81 9.70 9.47
C THR A 270 0.12 8.89 8.37
N TRP A 271 0.79 7.85 7.86
CA TRP A 271 0.23 7.01 6.80
C TRP A 271 -0.74 5.95 7.34
N ASP A 272 -0.77 5.74 8.66
CA ASP A 272 -1.77 4.96 9.37
C ASP A 272 -3.01 5.77 9.84
N ASP A 273 -3.03 7.09 9.60
CA ASP A 273 -4.20 7.98 9.77
C ASP A 273 -4.87 8.33 8.42
N PRO A 274 -5.75 7.47 7.88
CA PRO A 274 -6.60 7.82 6.75
C PRO A 274 -7.72 8.78 7.20
N VAL A 275 -7.58 10.04 6.83
CA VAL A 275 -8.70 11.00 6.90
C VAL A 275 -9.66 10.71 5.74
N MET A 276 -10.82 10.11 6.05
CA MET A 276 -11.82 9.72 5.04
C MET A 276 -12.70 10.90 4.59
N GLU A 277 -13.30 10.78 3.41
CA GLU A 277 -14.27 11.75 2.88
C GLU A 277 -15.51 11.75 3.78
N GLY A 278 -15.65 12.79 4.62
CA GLY A 278 -16.66 12.87 5.68
C GLY A 278 -16.09 13.18 7.07
N GLY A 279 -14.76 13.14 7.24
CA GLY A 279 -14.08 13.43 8.50
C GLY A 279 -14.00 12.26 9.47
N GLU A 280 -14.43 11.06 9.05
CA GLU A 280 -14.22 9.83 9.82
C GLU A 280 -12.73 9.49 9.86
N GLN A 281 -12.18 9.40 11.06
CA GLN A 281 -10.87 8.82 11.31
C GLN A 281 -10.99 7.31 11.41
N LYS A 282 -10.09 6.58 10.74
CA LYS A 282 -10.01 5.13 10.87
C LYS A 282 -8.59 4.74 11.20
N LEU A 283 -8.36 4.23 12.39
CA LEU A 283 -7.07 3.65 12.76
C LEU A 283 -6.69 2.51 11.79
N LEU A 284 -5.56 2.66 11.10
CA LEU A 284 -4.89 1.60 10.36
C LEU A 284 -3.59 1.21 11.09
N TYR A 285 -2.97 0.16 10.60
CA TYR A 285 -1.72 -0.37 11.15
C TYR A 285 -0.73 -0.80 10.05
N ARG A 286 -0.95 -0.34 8.82
CA ARG A 286 -0.21 -0.74 7.62
C ARG A 286 1.26 -0.38 7.72
N TYR A 287 1.59 0.65 8.48
CA TYR A 287 2.96 1.13 8.69
C TYR A 287 3.39 1.04 10.16
N LEU A 288 2.70 0.22 10.96
CA LEU A 288 3.11 -0.12 12.32
C LEU A 288 4.08 -1.31 12.30
N PHE A 289 5.29 -1.07 12.81
CA PHE A 289 6.36 -2.05 12.95
C PHE A 289 6.79 -2.70 11.62
N MET A 290 7.04 -1.91 10.58
CA MET A 290 7.53 -2.42 9.29
C MET A 290 9.05 -2.65 9.30
N ASN A 291 9.52 -3.55 8.43
CA ASN A 291 10.94 -3.69 8.13
C ASN A 291 11.34 -2.87 6.88
N ASP A 292 12.64 -2.77 6.60
CA ASP A 292 13.17 -2.00 5.47
C ASP A 292 12.59 -2.49 4.14
N GLU A 293 12.50 -3.82 3.94
CA GLU A 293 12.03 -4.43 2.69
C GLU A 293 10.59 -4.00 2.35
N ILE A 294 9.73 -3.99 3.36
CA ILE A 294 8.32 -3.63 3.21
C ILE A 294 8.20 -2.11 3.06
N MET A 295 8.89 -1.34 3.88
CA MET A 295 8.81 0.12 3.87
C MET A 295 9.34 0.72 2.55
N LEU A 296 10.38 0.13 1.94
CA LEU A 296 10.93 0.56 0.65
C LEU A 296 9.99 0.39 -0.55
N LEU A 297 8.85 -0.30 -0.39
CA LEU A 297 7.87 -0.47 -1.47
C LEU A 297 7.19 0.84 -1.87
N ASP A 298 7.10 1.80 -0.95
CA ASP A 298 6.50 3.12 -1.18
C ASP A 298 7.14 4.29 -0.42
N HIS A 299 8.04 4.02 0.54
CA HIS A 299 8.89 5.03 1.18
C HIS A 299 10.29 5.03 0.58
N GLN A 300 11.00 6.14 0.76
CA GLN A 300 12.38 6.31 0.30
C GLN A 300 13.14 7.08 1.39
N TRP A 301 14.35 6.65 1.74
CA TRP A 301 15.27 7.35 2.65
C TRP A 301 16.70 6.92 2.36
N GLU A 302 17.67 7.64 2.93
CA GLU A 302 19.08 7.25 2.87
C GLU A 302 19.35 6.10 3.85
N VAL A 303 19.18 4.85 3.39
CA VAL A 303 19.27 3.64 4.22
C VAL A 303 20.53 3.56 5.08
N LYS A 304 21.67 3.99 4.53
CA LYS A 304 22.98 3.98 5.20
C LYS A 304 23.06 4.88 6.45
N ASP A 305 22.19 5.87 6.57
CA ASP A 305 22.24 6.87 7.65
C ASP A 305 21.49 6.40 8.91
N PHE A 306 20.77 5.28 8.82
CA PHE A 306 19.90 4.76 9.87
C PHE A 306 20.19 3.28 10.17
N PRO A 307 19.86 2.80 11.38
CA PRO A 307 19.98 1.38 11.69
C PRO A 307 19.06 0.56 10.79
N ALA A 308 19.55 -0.58 10.31
CA ALA A 308 18.76 -1.49 9.49
C ALA A 308 17.55 -2.04 10.27
N CYS A 309 16.36 -1.93 9.68
CA CYS A 309 15.14 -2.54 10.21
C CYS A 309 14.95 -3.91 9.55
N ASN A 310 15.54 -4.95 10.15
CA ASN A 310 15.45 -6.34 9.66
C ASN A 310 14.63 -7.25 10.58
N GLY A 311 13.88 -6.67 11.52
CA GLY A 311 13.01 -7.42 12.39
C GLY A 311 11.81 -7.99 11.62
N THR A 312 11.41 -9.21 11.96
CA THR A 312 10.24 -9.88 11.36
C THR A 312 9.21 -10.32 12.40
N LYS A 313 9.58 -10.36 13.69
CA LYS A 313 8.75 -10.88 14.78
C LYS A 313 7.49 -10.04 15.01
N TYR A 314 7.62 -8.72 14.90
CA TYR A 314 6.58 -7.77 15.26
C TYR A 314 5.92 -7.10 14.05
N LEU A 315 6.15 -7.60 12.83
CA LEU A 315 5.48 -7.08 11.64
C LEU A 315 3.98 -7.14 11.83
N TYR A 316 3.32 -5.97 11.89
CA TYR A 316 1.87 -5.93 12.08
C TYR A 316 1.12 -6.40 10.84
N TYR A 317 1.58 -5.92 9.67
CA TYR A 317 1.24 -6.47 8.36
C TYR A 317 2.50 -7.05 7.74
N GLY A 318 2.69 -8.37 7.92
CA GLY A 318 3.72 -9.16 7.22
C GLY A 318 3.13 -9.93 6.05
N TYR A 319 3.99 -10.46 5.18
CA TYR A 319 3.59 -11.43 4.16
C TYR A 319 4.50 -12.65 4.23
N ASP A 320 3.97 -13.83 3.93
CA ASP A 320 4.76 -15.06 3.84
C ASP A 320 5.63 -15.06 2.59
N THR A 321 5.10 -14.55 1.48
CA THR A 321 5.84 -14.49 0.21
C THR A 321 5.40 -13.34 -0.68
N LYS A 322 6.37 -12.78 -1.40
CA LYS A 322 6.15 -11.80 -2.45
C LYS A 322 6.10 -12.50 -3.80
N LEU A 323 5.05 -12.27 -4.55
CA LEU A 323 4.85 -12.82 -5.89
C LEU A 323 5.32 -11.82 -6.93
N ALA A 324 5.93 -12.31 -8.02
CA ALA A 324 6.25 -11.48 -9.17
C ALA A 324 4.98 -11.10 -9.94
N SER A 325 4.01 -12.02 -9.99
CA SER A 325 2.68 -11.84 -10.55
C SER A 325 1.62 -12.59 -9.75
N VAL A 326 0.37 -12.11 -9.79
CA VAL A 326 -0.80 -12.84 -9.29
C VAL A 326 -0.94 -14.26 -9.87
N ASN A 327 -0.37 -14.51 -11.07
CA ASN A 327 -0.36 -15.84 -11.68
C ASN A 327 0.48 -16.86 -10.90
N ASP A 328 1.44 -16.40 -10.10
CA ASP A 328 2.30 -17.25 -9.27
C ASP A 328 1.59 -17.70 -7.98
N PHE A 329 0.35 -17.26 -7.76
CA PHE A 329 -0.41 -17.53 -6.53
C PHE A 329 -0.64 -19.03 -6.30
N ALA A 330 -0.96 -19.78 -7.35
CA ALA A 330 -1.20 -21.22 -7.24
C ALA A 330 0.03 -21.96 -6.70
N ASP A 331 1.23 -21.58 -7.17
CA ASP A 331 2.48 -22.20 -6.72
C ASP A 331 2.80 -21.84 -5.27
N ALA A 332 2.50 -20.61 -4.86
CA ALA A 332 2.63 -20.19 -3.47
C ALA A 332 1.70 -20.98 -2.53
N VAL A 333 0.44 -21.21 -2.93
CA VAL A 333 -0.51 -22.03 -2.17
C VAL A 333 -0.03 -23.49 -2.07
N ARG A 334 0.42 -24.10 -3.18
CA ARG A 334 0.98 -25.46 -3.17
C ARG A 334 2.14 -25.60 -2.20
N LYS A 335 3.07 -24.63 -2.23
CA LYS A 335 4.23 -24.62 -1.34
C LYS A 335 3.81 -24.50 0.12
N ALA A 336 2.98 -23.52 0.44
CA ALA A 336 2.51 -23.29 1.81
C ALA A 336 1.76 -24.50 2.38
N TYR A 337 0.88 -25.12 1.57
CA TYR A 337 0.16 -26.33 1.97
C TYR A 337 1.10 -27.53 2.18
N ALA A 338 2.08 -27.73 1.30
CA ALA A 338 3.09 -28.78 1.47
C ALA A 338 3.96 -28.60 2.72
N GLU A 339 4.13 -27.36 3.18
CA GLU A 339 4.78 -27.00 4.44
C GLU A 339 3.87 -27.14 5.67
N GLY A 340 2.61 -27.56 5.49
CA GLY A 340 1.64 -27.75 6.56
C GLY A 340 0.95 -26.47 7.04
N LYS A 341 0.99 -25.39 6.25
CA LYS A 341 0.28 -24.14 6.58
C LYS A 341 -1.21 -24.24 6.23
N HIS A 342 -2.02 -23.55 7.03
CA HIS A 342 -3.47 -23.37 6.84
C HIS A 342 -3.86 -21.92 6.49
N GLU A 343 -2.86 -21.05 6.39
CA GLU A 343 -3.00 -19.66 6.00
C GLU A 343 -1.82 -19.29 5.09
N LEU A 344 -2.06 -18.36 4.18
CA LEU A 344 -1.03 -17.74 3.35
C LEU A 344 -1.34 -16.27 3.14
N THR A 345 -0.37 -15.42 3.48
CA THR A 345 -0.37 -13.99 3.14
C THR A 345 0.61 -13.72 2.00
N VAL A 346 0.09 -13.24 0.87
CA VAL A 346 0.90 -12.90 -0.31
C VAL A 346 0.92 -11.40 -0.56
N LEU A 347 2.05 -10.93 -1.11
CA LEU A 347 2.21 -9.59 -1.64
C LEU A 347 2.40 -9.65 -3.16
N TYR A 348 1.55 -9.00 -3.97
CA TYR A 348 1.66 -9.03 -5.45
C TYR A 348 1.29 -7.69 -6.10
N PRO A 349 1.85 -7.35 -7.27
CA PRO A 349 1.74 -5.99 -7.85
C PRO A 349 0.41 -5.70 -8.57
N GLU A 350 -0.37 -6.71 -8.95
CA GLU A 350 -1.59 -6.52 -9.73
C GLU A 350 -2.82 -6.06 -8.91
N GLU A 351 -3.79 -5.45 -9.59
CA GLU A 351 -5.14 -5.23 -9.06
C GLU A 351 -6.02 -6.46 -9.30
N GLY A 352 -6.81 -6.84 -8.30
CA GLY A 352 -7.74 -7.96 -8.37
C GLY A 352 -7.36 -9.08 -7.41
N LEU A 353 -8.30 -9.96 -7.16
CA LEU A 353 -8.07 -11.17 -6.37
C LEU A 353 -7.47 -12.25 -7.27
N PRO A 354 -6.55 -13.08 -6.76
CA PRO A 354 -6.20 -14.32 -7.43
C PRO A 354 -7.42 -15.24 -7.54
N ASP A 355 -7.35 -16.24 -8.42
CA ASP A 355 -8.39 -17.26 -8.49
C ASP A 355 -8.40 -18.05 -7.17
N LEU A 356 -9.49 -17.95 -6.41
CA LEU A 356 -9.63 -18.62 -5.11
C LEU A 356 -10.02 -20.09 -5.25
N GLN A 357 -10.59 -20.48 -6.39
CA GLN A 357 -10.99 -21.88 -6.62
C GLN A 357 -9.77 -22.81 -6.60
N ILE A 358 -8.60 -22.30 -7.02
CA ILE A 358 -7.34 -23.05 -7.02
C ILE A 358 -6.95 -23.55 -5.62
N ILE A 359 -7.37 -22.85 -4.55
CA ILE A 359 -7.07 -23.25 -3.18
C ILE A 359 -7.84 -24.53 -2.83
N CYS A 360 -9.13 -24.59 -3.16
CA CYS A 360 -9.92 -25.82 -2.99
C CYS A 360 -9.32 -26.97 -3.79
N ASP A 361 -8.90 -26.70 -5.03
CA ASP A 361 -8.33 -27.72 -5.93
C ASP A 361 -6.98 -28.28 -5.42
N ILE A 362 -6.18 -27.45 -4.73
CA ILE A 362 -4.88 -27.85 -4.17
C ILE A 362 -5.04 -28.55 -2.81
N THR A 363 -5.90 -28.01 -1.94
CA THR A 363 -5.93 -28.36 -0.51
C THR A 363 -7.02 -29.39 -0.18
N GLY A 364 -7.99 -29.58 -1.09
CA GLY A 364 -9.19 -30.37 -0.83
C GLY A 364 -10.18 -29.67 0.11
N ALA A 365 -9.97 -28.40 0.46
CA ALA A 365 -10.87 -27.66 1.33
C ALA A 365 -12.23 -27.43 0.67
N ASN A 366 -13.30 -27.55 1.46
CA ASN A 366 -14.67 -27.32 1.00
C ASN A 366 -15.04 -25.82 0.99
N ARG A 367 -14.29 -24.99 1.72
CA ARG A 367 -14.49 -23.54 1.81
C ARG A 367 -13.14 -22.86 2.02
N VAL A 368 -13.02 -21.64 1.49
CA VAL A 368 -11.83 -20.79 1.64
C VAL A 368 -12.25 -19.51 2.34
N GLY A 369 -11.51 -19.12 3.37
CA GLY A 369 -11.62 -17.82 4.01
C GLY A 369 -10.61 -16.85 3.41
N TYR A 370 -10.92 -15.55 3.39
CA TYR A 370 -9.94 -14.53 3.03
C TYR A 370 -10.22 -13.22 3.76
N TYR A 371 -9.17 -12.45 3.98
CA TYR A 371 -9.27 -11.09 4.48
C TYR A 371 -9.34 -10.11 3.31
N PRO A 372 -10.14 -9.02 3.39
CA PRO A 372 -10.22 -8.04 2.32
C PRO A 372 -8.83 -7.56 1.90
N PRO A 373 -8.49 -7.60 0.60
CA PRO A 373 -7.16 -7.22 0.13
C PRO A 373 -6.89 -5.75 0.44
N GLU A 374 -5.71 -5.46 0.98
CA GLU A 374 -5.27 -4.11 1.28
C GLU A 374 -4.18 -3.65 0.33
N LYS A 375 -4.01 -2.32 0.20
CA LYS A 375 -2.97 -1.73 -0.65
C LYS A 375 -1.80 -1.29 0.20
N LEU A 376 -0.61 -1.70 -0.23
CA LEU A 376 0.67 -1.24 0.27
C LEU A 376 1.49 -0.73 -0.93
N GLY A 377 1.56 0.58 -1.08
CA GLY A 377 2.11 1.22 -2.27
C GLY A 377 1.43 0.80 -3.57
N LYS A 378 2.21 0.15 -4.45
CA LYS A 378 1.72 -0.44 -5.70
C LYS A 378 1.27 -1.90 -5.55
N TYR A 379 1.52 -2.51 -4.40
CA TYR A 379 1.24 -3.91 -4.15
C TYR A 379 -0.12 -4.10 -3.46
N THR A 380 -0.65 -5.30 -3.61
CA THR A 380 -1.80 -5.82 -2.88
C THR A 380 -1.27 -6.82 -1.85
N ILE A 381 -1.63 -6.64 -0.59
CA ILE A 381 -1.46 -7.67 0.44
C ILE A 381 -2.78 -8.43 0.55
N PHE A 382 -2.70 -9.75 0.53
CA PHE A 382 -3.87 -10.62 0.52
C PHE A 382 -3.62 -11.88 1.33
N THR A 383 -4.51 -12.14 2.29
CA THR A 383 -4.43 -13.29 3.19
C THR A 383 -5.60 -14.23 2.93
N VAL A 384 -5.28 -15.51 2.75
CA VAL A 384 -6.24 -16.60 2.54
C VAL A 384 -6.05 -17.69 3.58
N THR A 385 -7.13 -18.38 3.91
CA THR A 385 -7.18 -19.52 4.85
C THR A 385 -7.96 -20.67 4.24
N TRP A 386 -7.58 -21.91 4.54
CA TRP A 386 -8.22 -23.11 4.00
C TRP A 386 -8.26 -24.29 4.99
#